data_AF-A0A453S8L0-F1
#
_entry.id   AF-A0A453S8L0-F1
#
_cell.length_a   1.000
_cell.length_b   1.000
_cell.length_c   1.000
_cell.angle_alpha   90.00
_cell.angle_beta   90.00
_cell.angle_gamma   90.00
#
_symmetry.space_group_name_H-M   'P 1'
#
loop_
_entity.id
_entity.type
_entity.pdbx_description
1 polymer ?
#
loop_
_entity_poly.entity_id
_entity_poly.type
_entity_poly.pdbx_seq_one_letter_code
_entity_poly.pdbx_strand_id
1 'polypeptide(L)'
;MEMRLHLHALAILLVVSARPTSVAGGLCRDSCGDVPVRYPLGIDDGCGSPYYRNMLTCADNTTLRLRTPSGTYPVSGADYADPHLVVTDPSMWTCARPFTSVHAAPFSLDTSTRFSLSPRNDHLFFNCDEERVIVAPRPAICDRYPDRCDSACDSAGYLCRNLPGCRGALEEGNMSCCAYRPRAAESLRAMLRHCEAYTTVYWRAVGDKFPPYDQVPDYGVRVDFEIPVTTRCLQCQDRRRGANGTCGFDPATRDFVCICDGGRNSTTDCADGRVTGHGASAGVVAATVVFSISAAIGIGGLVMYIRKLRSSKVVTCGVQSNENRFF
;
A
#
# COMPACT_ATOMS: atom_id res chain seq x y z
N MET A 1 -44.73 60.93 19.55
CA MET A 1 -44.90 59.49 19.88
C MET A 1 -45.00 58.74 18.56
N GLU A 2 -44.14 57.82 18.16
CA GLU A 2 -42.80 57.42 18.57
C GLU A 2 -42.16 56.90 17.28
N MET A 3 -41.04 57.51 16.89
CA MET A 3 -40.20 57.09 15.79
C MET A 3 -38.97 56.43 16.41
N ARG A 4 -39.13 55.23 16.98
CA ARG A 4 -38.05 54.39 17.52
C ARG A 4 -38.50 52.93 17.59
N LEU A 5 -38.42 52.20 16.48
CA LEU A 5 -38.31 50.75 16.52
C LEU A 5 -37.70 50.21 15.20
N HIS A 6 -36.62 50.87 14.76
CA HIS A 6 -35.64 50.25 13.87
C HIS A 6 -34.56 49.58 14.71
N LEU A 7 -34.06 48.45 14.22
CA LEU A 7 -32.96 47.62 14.74
C LEU A 7 -33.35 46.67 15.88
N HIS A 8 -32.82 45.44 15.78
CA HIS A 8 -33.09 44.24 16.61
C HIS A 8 -34.42 43.55 16.21
N ALA A 9 -34.48 42.39 15.58
CA ALA A 9 -33.52 41.32 15.47
C ALA A 9 -33.92 40.45 14.27
N LEU A 10 -33.28 40.66 13.12
CA LEU A 10 -33.29 39.71 12.01
C LEU A 10 -31.86 39.23 11.78
N ALA A 11 -31.21 38.82 12.87
CA ALA A 11 -30.03 37.97 12.81
C ALA A 11 -30.53 36.52 12.77
N ILE A 12 -30.91 36.08 11.56
CA ILE A 12 -31.09 34.65 11.30
C ILE A 12 -29.70 34.03 11.42
N LEU A 13 -29.43 33.49 12.61
CA LEU A 13 -28.28 32.65 12.87
C LEU A 13 -28.46 31.38 12.04
N LEU A 14 -27.89 31.37 10.84
CA LEU A 14 -27.62 30.14 10.09
C LEU A 14 -26.56 29.37 10.87
N VAL A 15 -26.99 28.68 11.92
CA VAL A 15 -26.25 27.54 12.46
C VAL A 15 -26.35 26.48 11.38
N VAL A 16 -25.37 26.48 10.46
CA VAL A 16 -25.04 25.28 9.71
C VAL A 16 -24.72 24.25 10.77
N SER A 17 -25.69 23.38 11.07
CA SER A 17 -25.40 22.16 11.80
C SER A 17 -24.49 21.37 10.89
N ALA A 18 -23.17 21.56 11.04
CA ALA A 18 -22.24 20.49 10.77
C ALA A 18 -22.71 19.36 11.68
N ARG A 19 -23.55 18.47 11.13
CA ARG A 19 -23.77 17.19 11.77
C ARG A 19 -22.36 16.60 11.85
N PRO A 20 -21.78 16.39 13.05
CA PRO A 20 -20.67 15.46 13.11
C PRO A 20 -21.22 14.20 12.43
N THR A 21 -20.54 13.73 11.40
CA THR A 21 -20.75 12.36 10.94
C THR A 21 -20.71 11.52 12.20
N SER A 22 -21.85 10.98 12.57
CA SER A 22 -21.96 10.09 13.70
C SER A 22 -20.92 9.00 13.47
N VAL A 23 -19.86 9.04 14.25
CA VAL A 23 -19.07 7.85 14.54
C VAL A 23 -20.06 6.92 15.20
N ALA A 24 -20.66 6.03 14.40
CA ALA A 24 -21.29 4.85 14.94
C ALA A 24 -20.23 4.18 15.81
N GLY A 25 -20.56 3.93 17.07
CA GLY A 25 -19.62 3.37 18.03
C GLY A 25 -18.91 2.14 17.47
N GLY A 26 -17.59 2.25 17.33
CA GLY A 26 -16.66 1.25 17.84
C GLY A 26 -16.24 0.09 16.93
N LEU A 27 -16.49 0.09 15.63
CA LEU A 27 -15.92 -0.94 14.75
C LEU A 27 -15.36 -0.35 13.46
N CYS A 28 -14.07 -0.58 13.22
CA CYS A 28 -13.40 -0.32 11.94
C CYS A 28 -14.07 -1.14 10.85
N ARG A 29 -14.38 -0.53 9.71
CA ARG A 29 -14.89 -1.26 8.56
C ARG A 29 -13.79 -2.13 7.98
N ASP A 30 -14.12 -3.39 7.79
CA ASP A 30 -13.23 -4.42 7.26
C ASP A 30 -13.41 -4.66 5.75
N SER A 31 -14.37 -3.97 5.13
CA SER A 31 -14.62 -4.00 3.69
C SER A 31 -15.31 -2.73 3.17
N CYS A 32 -15.21 -2.53 1.86
CA CYS A 32 -15.98 -1.55 1.10
C CYS A 32 -16.42 -2.19 -0.22
N GLY A 33 -17.72 -2.44 -0.36
CA GLY A 33 -18.21 -3.36 -1.40
C GLY A 33 -17.55 -4.73 -1.25
N ASP A 34 -17.02 -5.25 -2.35
CA ASP A 34 -16.36 -6.57 -2.40
C ASP A 34 -14.87 -6.51 -2.03
N VAL A 35 -14.31 -5.32 -1.78
CA VAL A 35 -12.88 -5.15 -1.50
C VAL A 35 -12.62 -5.22 0.00
N PRO A 36 -11.82 -6.18 0.50
CA PRO A 36 -11.46 -6.26 1.91
C PRO A 36 -10.47 -5.16 2.29
N VAL A 37 -10.74 -4.49 3.40
CA VAL A 37 -9.88 -3.46 4.01
C VAL A 37 -9.40 -3.95 5.37
N ARG A 38 -8.11 -4.26 5.46
CA ARG A 38 -7.46 -4.82 6.64
C ARG A 38 -6.18 -4.07 6.93
N TYR A 39 -5.67 -4.21 8.15
CA TYR A 39 -4.37 -3.66 8.51
C TYR A 39 -3.32 -4.06 7.45
N PRO A 40 -2.53 -3.11 6.93
CA PRO A 40 -2.28 -1.75 7.45
C PRO A 40 -3.21 -0.66 6.89
N LEU A 41 -4.10 -1.01 5.98
CA LEU A 41 -5.03 -0.09 5.35
C LEU A 41 -6.23 0.17 6.28
N GLY A 42 -6.84 1.34 6.11
CA GLY A 42 -8.03 1.75 6.86
C GLY A 42 -8.83 2.80 6.08
N ILE A 43 -10.16 2.75 6.21
CA ILE A 43 -11.07 3.76 5.64
C ILE A 43 -11.48 4.75 6.72
N ASP A 44 -11.82 4.24 7.90
CA ASP A 44 -12.27 5.06 9.02
C ASP A 44 -11.08 5.66 9.76
N ASP A 45 -11.24 6.91 10.23
CA ASP A 45 -10.16 7.59 10.93
C ASP A 45 -9.85 6.90 12.26
N GLY A 46 -8.57 6.64 12.51
CA GLY A 46 -8.09 5.85 13.65
C GLY A 46 -8.02 4.35 13.41
N CYS A 47 -8.40 3.85 12.23
CA CYS A 47 -8.26 2.43 11.86
C CYS A 47 -7.04 2.17 10.97
N GLY A 48 -6.40 1.01 11.13
CA GLY A 48 -5.22 0.64 10.34
C GLY A 48 -3.93 1.30 10.84
N SER A 49 -3.00 1.54 9.91
CA SER A 49 -1.73 2.21 10.20
C SER A 49 -1.82 3.72 9.93
N PRO A 50 -1.25 4.58 10.79
CA PRO A 50 -1.26 6.02 10.57
C PRO A 50 -0.54 6.44 9.27
N TYR A 51 0.32 5.59 8.70
CA TYR A 51 0.99 5.82 7.41
C TYR A 51 0.04 5.77 6.20
N TYR A 52 -1.12 5.11 6.33
CA TYR A 52 -2.13 5.00 5.27
C TYR A 52 -3.39 5.83 5.57
N ARG A 53 -3.34 6.67 6.62
CA ARG A 53 -4.46 7.53 7.03
C ARG A 53 -4.92 8.42 5.88
N ASN A 54 -6.22 8.50 5.67
CA ASN A 54 -6.87 9.34 4.64
C ASN A 54 -6.46 9.03 3.19
N MET A 55 -5.83 7.89 2.94
CA MET A 55 -5.45 7.49 1.58
C MET A 55 -6.57 6.72 0.88
N LEU A 56 -7.43 6.03 1.63
CA LEU A 56 -8.56 5.29 1.10
C LEU A 56 -9.86 5.92 1.58
N THR A 57 -10.86 5.93 0.70
CA THR A 57 -12.23 6.32 1.06
C THR A 57 -13.23 5.40 0.42
N CYS A 58 -14.31 5.09 1.14
CA CYS A 58 -15.40 4.26 0.62
C CYS A 58 -16.53 5.17 0.14
N ALA A 59 -16.72 5.27 -1.17
CA ALA A 59 -17.82 6.00 -1.77
C ALA A 59 -19.07 5.11 -1.83
N ASP A 60 -20.21 5.64 -1.40
CA ASP A 60 -21.54 5.01 -1.44
C ASP A 60 -21.59 3.61 -0.79
N ASN A 61 -20.65 3.32 0.13
CA ASN A 61 -20.45 2.01 0.76
C ASN A 61 -20.12 0.84 -0.18
N THR A 62 -19.91 1.10 -1.48
CA THR A 62 -19.73 0.07 -2.52
C THR A 62 -18.39 0.19 -3.24
N THR A 63 -17.86 1.40 -3.39
CA THR A 63 -16.69 1.66 -4.22
C THR A 63 -15.55 2.19 -3.37
N LEU A 64 -14.53 1.35 -3.17
CA LEU A 64 -13.29 1.78 -2.54
C LEU A 64 -12.52 2.68 -3.52
N ARG A 65 -12.00 3.80 -3.03
CA ARG A 65 -11.22 4.74 -3.86
C ARG A 65 -9.91 5.11 -3.18
N LEU A 66 -8.83 5.07 -3.97
CA LEU A 66 -7.50 5.53 -3.59
C LEU A 66 -7.35 7.02 -3.93
N ARG A 67 -6.98 7.81 -2.93
CA ARG A 67 -6.63 9.22 -3.07
C ARG A 67 -5.17 9.35 -3.42
N THR A 68 -4.90 10.15 -4.43
CA THR A 68 -3.55 10.45 -4.91
C THR A 68 -3.45 11.93 -5.29
N PRO A 69 -2.24 12.48 -5.51
CA PRO A 69 -2.09 13.85 -6.00
C PRO A 69 -2.74 14.11 -7.36
N SER A 70 -2.85 13.09 -8.23
CA SER A 70 -3.47 13.25 -9.56
C SER A 70 -4.98 13.09 -9.57
N GLY A 71 -5.57 12.53 -8.50
CA GLY A 71 -7.01 12.33 -8.41
C GLY A 71 -7.42 11.22 -7.46
N THR A 72 -8.68 10.83 -7.52
CA THR A 72 -9.26 9.76 -6.71
C THR A 72 -9.77 8.63 -7.60
N TYR A 73 -9.11 7.48 -7.51
CA TYR A 73 -9.27 6.37 -8.44
C TYR A 73 -9.99 5.19 -7.77
N PRO A 74 -10.93 4.53 -8.45
CA PRO A 74 -11.55 3.32 -7.93
C PRO A 74 -10.55 2.18 -7.77
N VAL A 75 -10.68 1.44 -6.68
CA VAL A 75 -9.91 0.23 -6.37
C VAL A 75 -10.79 -0.98 -6.69
N SER A 76 -10.32 -1.85 -7.57
CA SER A 76 -11.03 -3.06 -7.99
C SER A 76 -10.71 -4.28 -7.12
N GLY A 77 -9.57 -4.26 -6.41
CA GLY A 77 -9.16 -5.36 -5.55
C GLY A 77 -8.00 -5.02 -4.63
N ALA A 78 -7.82 -5.85 -3.60
CA ALA A 78 -6.71 -5.76 -2.66
C ALA A 78 -6.24 -7.17 -2.29
N ASP A 79 -4.94 -7.42 -2.43
CA ASP A 79 -4.28 -8.65 -1.99
C ASP A 79 -3.31 -8.32 -0.86
N TYR A 80 -3.31 -9.15 0.18
CA TYR A 80 -2.49 -8.99 1.37
C TYR A 80 -1.41 -10.09 1.48
N ALA A 81 -1.50 -11.15 0.68
CA ALA A 81 -0.47 -12.18 0.56
C ALA A 81 0.64 -11.75 -0.41
N ASP A 82 0.26 -11.11 -1.50
CA ASP A 82 1.13 -10.27 -2.34
C ASP A 82 0.66 -8.81 -2.11
N PRO A 83 1.22 -8.04 -1.16
CA PRO A 83 0.65 -6.77 -0.69
C PRO A 83 0.49 -5.69 -1.77
N HIS A 84 -0.68 -5.64 -2.42
CA HIS A 84 -0.98 -4.65 -3.46
C HIS A 84 -2.48 -4.33 -3.58
N LEU A 85 -2.77 -3.13 -4.05
CA LEU A 85 -4.08 -2.70 -4.54
C LEU A 85 -4.09 -2.76 -6.07
N VAL A 86 -5.23 -3.10 -6.65
CA VAL A 86 -5.47 -2.92 -8.09
C VAL A 86 -6.35 -1.70 -8.27
N VAL A 87 -5.83 -0.70 -8.98
CA VAL A 87 -6.48 0.59 -9.19
C VAL A 87 -6.85 0.73 -10.66
N THR A 88 -8.06 1.21 -10.93
CA THR A 88 -8.50 1.48 -12.30
C THR A 88 -8.45 2.98 -12.56
N ASP A 89 -7.56 3.41 -13.46
CA ASP A 89 -7.56 4.78 -13.96
C ASP A 89 -8.56 4.92 -15.13
N PRO A 90 -9.62 5.74 -15.00
CA PRO A 90 -10.57 5.99 -16.07
C PRO A 90 -9.97 6.66 -17.32
N SER A 91 -8.75 7.20 -17.28
CA SER A 91 -8.09 7.77 -18.46
C SER A 91 -7.37 6.74 -19.31
N MET A 92 -7.17 5.51 -18.81
CA MET A 92 -6.47 4.46 -19.57
C MET A 92 -7.30 3.99 -20.76
N TRP A 93 -6.59 3.70 -21.84
CA TRP A 93 -7.11 2.99 -22.99
C TRP A 93 -7.44 1.55 -22.59
N THR A 94 -8.61 1.07 -22.99
CA THR A 94 -9.00 -0.34 -22.84
C THR A 94 -9.80 -0.76 -24.06
N CYS A 95 -9.97 -2.06 -24.28
CA CYS A 95 -10.81 -2.55 -25.38
C CYS A 95 -12.25 -2.01 -25.33
N ALA A 96 -12.81 -1.83 -24.14
CA ALA A 96 -14.15 -1.26 -23.97
C ALA A 96 -14.17 0.26 -24.17
N ARG A 97 -13.01 0.91 -24.08
CA ARG A 97 -12.84 2.37 -24.17
C ARG A 97 -11.61 2.69 -25.02
N PRO A 98 -11.71 2.52 -26.36
CA PRO A 98 -10.59 2.68 -27.27
C PRO A 98 -10.24 4.16 -27.53
N PHE A 99 -11.06 5.10 -27.05
CA PHE A 99 -10.81 6.53 -27.13
C PHE A 99 -10.43 7.09 -25.77
N THR A 100 -9.28 7.74 -25.69
CA THR A 100 -8.82 8.45 -24.49
C THR A 100 -8.91 9.95 -24.70
N SER A 101 -9.52 10.66 -23.75
CA SER A 101 -9.30 12.10 -23.66
C SER A 101 -7.92 12.33 -23.04
N VAL A 102 -6.93 12.64 -23.88
CA VAL A 102 -5.51 12.90 -23.50
C VAL A 102 -5.36 14.02 -22.45
N HIS A 103 -6.43 14.78 -22.18
CA HIS A 103 -6.46 15.86 -21.20
C HIS A 103 -6.59 15.41 -19.73
N ALA A 104 -6.81 14.12 -19.47
CA ALA A 104 -6.82 13.63 -18.10
C ALA A 104 -5.39 13.50 -17.56
N ALA A 105 -5.12 14.12 -16.42
CA ALA A 105 -3.84 13.95 -15.73
C ALA A 105 -3.64 12.46 -15.42
N PRO A 106 -2.51 11.88 -15.80
CA PRO A 106 -2.31 10.44 -15.62
C PRO A 106 -2.13 10.06 -14.17
N PHE A 107 -2.38 8.77 -13.91
CA PHE A 107 -2.16 8.17 -12.61
C PHE A 107 -0.76 8.49 -12.07
N SER A 108 -0.71 9.07 -10.88
CA SER A 108 0.52 9.43 -10.19
C SER A 108 0.36 9.14 -8.71
N LEU A 109 1.33 8.44 -8.13
CA LEU A 109 1.42 8.24 -6.70
C LEU A 109 2.20 9.38 -6.04
N ASP A 110 1.95 9.58 -4.74
CA ASP A 110 2.75 10.46 -3.89
C ASP A 110 3.94 9.68 -3.35
N THR A 111 5.16 10.10 -3.73
CA THR A 111 6.42 9.45 -3.32
C THR A 111 6.75 9.62 -1.84
N SER A 112 6.03 10.50 -1.13
CA SER A 112 6.15 10.64 0.33
C SER A 112 5.32 9.60 1.10
N THR A 113 4.41 8.90 0.43
CA THR A 113 3.58 7.85 1.03
C THR A 113 4.25 6.49 1.00
N ARG A 114 3.68 5.51 1.72
CA ARG A 114 4.13 4.12 1.71
C ARG A 114 3.43 3.28 0.63
N PHE A 115 2.98 3.94 -0.42
CA PHE A 115 2.53 3.29 -1.66
C PHE A 115 3.62 3.42 -2.72
N SER A 116 3.84 2.36 -3.48
CA SER A 116 4.76 2.36 -4.62
C SER A 116 4.09 1.77 -5.85
N LEU A 117 4.56 2.19 -7.02
CA LEU A 117 4.10 1.59 -8.27
C LEU A 117 4.73 0.20 -8.38
N SER A 118 3.91 -0.83 -8.57
CA SER A 118 4.43 -2.20 -8.62
C SER A 118 5.33 -2.40 -9.86
N PRO A 119 6.50 -3.05 -9.73
CA PRO A 119 7.31 -3.44 -10.88
C PRO A 119 6.65 -4.55 -11.72
N ARG A 120 5.55 -5.13 -11.25
CA ARG A 120 4.75 -6.15 -11.94
C ARG A 120 3.72 -5.55 -12.90
N ASN A 121 3.68 -4.23 -13.03
CA ASN A 121 2.88 -3.54 -14.04
C ASN A 121 3.60 -3.53 -15.38
N ASP A 122 2.87 -3.88 -16.45
CA ASP A 122 3.29 -3.62 -17.81
C ASP A 122 2.53 -2.40 -18.33
N HIS A 123 3.27 -1.33 -18.65
CA HIS A 123 2.69 -0.12 -19.21
C HIS A 123 2.85 -0.14 -20.73
N LEU A 124 1.77 0.16 -21.44
CA LEU A 124 1.76 0.30 -22.89
C LEU A 124 1.40 1.72 -23.23
N PHE A 125 2.06 2.25 -24.25
CA PHE A 125 1.83 3.59 -24.77
C PHE A 125 1.46 3.48 -26.24
N PHE A 126 0.54 4.35 -26.66
CA PHE A 126 -0.01 4.32 -28.01
C PHE A 126 0.21 5.65 -28.71
N ASN A 127 0.46 5.58 -30.02
CA ASN A 127 0.70 6.74 -30.89
C ASN A 127 1.71 7.71 -30.28
N CYS A 128 2.90 7.18 -29.95
CA CYS A 128 4.00 8.01 -29.48
C CYS A 128 4.68 8.74 -30.64
N ASP A 129 5.13 9.96 -30.37
CA ASP A 129 5.98 10.74 -31.26
C ASP A 129 7.38 10.11 -31.35
N GLU A 130 7.69 9.52 -32.50
CA GLU A 130 8.96 8.83 -32.79
C GLU A 130 10.17 9.78 -32.78
N GLU A 131 9.97 11.10 -32.91
CA GLU A 131 11.06 12.07 -32.78
C GLU A 131 11.46 12.32 -31.31
N ARG A 132 10.56 12.00 -30.37
CA ARG A 132 10.72 12.25 -28.93
C ARG A 132 10.94 10.99 -28.11
N VAL A 133 10.42 9.86 -28.59
CA VAL A 133 10.46 8.56 -27.91
C VAL A 133 11.14 7.54 -28.83
N ILE A 134 12.16 6.86 -28.31
CA ILE A 134 12.83 5.78 -29.04
C ILE A 134 11.91 4.55 -29.01
N VAL A 135 11.10 4.40 -30.05
CA VAL A 135 10.21 3.26 -30.26
C VAL A 135 10.94 2.24 -31.14
N ALA A 136 11.38 1.13 -30.55
CA ALA A 136 12.11 0.09 -31.28
C ALA A 136 11.93 -1.28 -30.61
N PRO A 137 11.99 -2.39 -31.36
CA PRO A 137 11.95 -3.73 -30.79
C PRO A 137 13.05 -3.92 -29.75
N ARG A 138 12.70 -4.41 -28.56
CA ARG A 138 13.68 -4.67 -27.50
C ARG A 138 14.68 -5.74 -27.95
N PRO A 139 15.99 -5.45 -27.97
CA PRO A 139 17.00 -6.44 -28.29
C PRO A 139 17.01 -7.62 -27.29
N ALA A 140 17.25 -8.84 -27.76
CA ALA A 140 17.31 -10.04 -26.91
C ALA A 140 18.38 -9.97 -25.78
N ILE A 141 19.41 -9.14 -25.94
CA ILE A 141 20.43 -8.91 -24.89
C ILE A 141 19.82 -8.28 -23.62
N CYS A 142 18.70 -7.57 -23.76
CA CYS A 142 18.01 -6.90 -22.67
C CYS A 142 17.28 -7.88 -21.75
N ASP A 143 16.99 -9.10 -22.21
CA ASP A 143 16.42 -10.15 -21.35
C ASP A 143 17.44 -10.61 -20.29
N ARG A 144 18.73 -10.58 -20.65
CA ARG A 144 19.82 -10.92 -19.73
C ARG A 144 20.33 -9.72 -18.93
N TYR A 145 20.28 -8.52 -19.52
CA TYR A 145 20.79 -7.29 -18.92
C TYR A 145 19.77 -6.16 -19.04
N PRO A 146 18.68 -6.19 -18.25
CA PRO A 146 17.62 -5.20 -18.33
C PRO A 146 18.10 -3.76 -18.08
N ASP A 147 19.05 -3.58 -17.16
CA ASP A 147 19.64 -2.28 -16.81
C ASP A 147 20.38 -1.58 -17.96
N ARG A 148 20.70 -2.30 -19.04
CA ARG A 148 21.38 -1.74 -20.22
C ARG A 148 20.39 -1.23 -21.27
N CYS A 149 19.09 -1.42 -21.07
CA CYS A 149 18.05 -1.17 -22.06
C CYS A 149 16.86 -0.38 -21.49
N ASP A 150 17.07 0.33 -20.37
CA ASP A 150 15.99 1.00 -19.62
C ASP A 150 15.27 2.11 -20.39
N SER A 151 15.79 2.57 -21.53
CA SER A 151 15.31 3.78 -22.21
C SER A 151 14.49 3.54 -23.49
N ALA A 152 14.45 2.32 -24.03
CA ALA A 152 13.72 2.04 -25.27
C ALA A 152 12.29 1.54 -25.01
N CYS A 153 11.32 2.10 -25.74
CA CYS A 153 9.95 1.61 -25.74
C CYS A 153 9.82 0.45 -26.73
N ASP A 154 9.46 -0.72 -26.24
CA ASP A 154 9.47 -1.97 -27.01
C ASP A 154 8.24 -2.10 -27.90
N SER A 155 8.39 -1.83 -29.20
CA SER A 155 7.30 -1.98 -30.18
C SER A 155 6.94 -3.43 -30.50
N ALA A 156 7.80 -4.40 -30.13
CA ALA A 156 7.57 -5.83 -30.34
C ALA A 156 7.05 -6.54 -29.07
N GLY A 157 6.70 -5.78 -28.03
CA GLY A 157 6.22 -6.31 -26.76
C GLY A 157 4.99 -7.22 -26.93
N TYR A 158 4.96 -8.34 -26.19
CA TYR A 158 3.89 -9.34 -26.28
C TYR A 158 2.47 -8.75 -26.18
N LEU A 159 2.28 -7.81 -25.24
CA LEU A 159 0.99 -7.19 -24.98
C LEU A 159 0.54 -6.22 -26.10
N CYS A 160 1.45 -5.68 -26.90
CA CYS A 160 1.08 -4.90 -28.10
C CYS A 160 0.41 -5.76 -29.17
N ARG A 161 0.59 -7.09 -29.14
CA ARG A 161 -0.11 -8.02 -30.05
C ARG A 161 -1.25 -8.77 -29.38
N ASN A 162 -1.26 -8.82 -28.04
CA ASN A 162 -2.17 -9.66 -27.25
C ASN A 162 -2.84 -8.85 -26.13
N LEU A 163 -3.51 -7.76 -26.51
CA LEU A 163 -4.26 -6.94 -25.57
C LEU A 163 -5.38 -7.74 -24.88
N PRO A 164 -5.60 -7.56 -23.56
CA PRO A 164 -6.68 -8.22 -22.84
C PRO A 164 -8.05 -7.91 -23.46
N GLY A 165 -8.76 -8.93 -23.94
CA GLY A 165 -10.14 -8.82 -24.44
C GLY A 165 -10.33 -8.34 -25.89
N CYS A 166 -9.30 -7.83 -26.58
CA CYS A 166 -9.39 -7.43 -27.99
C CYS A 166 -8.05 -7.60 -28.73
N ARG A 167 -7.67 -8.85 -28.93
CA ARG A 167 -6.47 -9.18 -29.71
C ARG A 167 -6.60 -8.62 -31.13
N GLY A 168 -5.57 -7.91 -31.61
CA GLY A 168 -5.53 -7.33 -32.97
C GLY A 168 -6.16 -5.94 -33.10
N ALA A 169 -6.79 -5.39 -32.05
CA ALA A 169 -7.47 -4.10 -32.14
C ALA A 169 -6.58 -2.93 -32.57
N LEU A 170 -5.28 -2.99 -32.26
CA LEU A 170 -4.31 -1.96 -32.66
C LEU A 170 -4.01 -2.00 -34.16
N GLU A 171 -3.93 -3.19 -34.75
CA GLU A 171 -3.71 -3.36 -36.19
C GLU A 171 -4.95 -2.89 -36.97
N GLU A 172 -6.15 -3.24 -36.48
CA GLU A 172 -7.42 -2.79 -37.06
C GLU A 172 -7.60 -1.25 -36.94
N GLY A 173 -7.16 -0.67 -35.83
CA GLY A 173 -7.23 0.76 -35.57
C GLY A 173 -6.06 1.58 -36.14
N ASN A 174 -5.09 0.95 -36.79
CA ASN A 174 -3.83 1.58 -37.24
C ASN A 174 -3.14 2.41 -36.13
N MET A 175 -3.11 1.87 -34.91
CA MET A 175 -2.49 2.49 -33.74
C MET A 175 -1.10 1.91 -33.51
N SER A 176 -0.10 2.78 -33.29
CA SER A 176 1.21 2.31 -32.84
C SER A 176 1.17 1.94 -31.36
N CYS A 177 1.94 0.95 -30.96
CA CYS A 177 2.04 0.50 -29.57
C CYS A 177 3.50 0.24 -29.20
N CYS A 178 3.86 0.59 -27.97
CA CYS A 178 5.11 0.16 -27.39
C CYS A 178 4.99 -0.12 -25.89
N ALA A 179 5.70 -1.14 -25.42
CA ALA A 179 5.73 -1.54 -24.02
C ALA A 179 6.92 -0.89 -23.31
N TYR A 180 6.66 -0.33 -22.12
CA TYR A 180 7.68 0.32 -21.32
C TYR A 180 7.49 -0.02 -19.83
N ARG A 181 8.59 -0.24 -19.12
CA ARG A 181 8.58 -0.58 -17.69
C ARG A 181 9.23 0.56 -16.90
N PRO A 182 8.47 1.62 -16.55
CA PRO A 182 8.98 2.74 -15.79
C PRO A 182 9.46 2.28 -14.41
N ARG A 183 10.60 2.82 -13.97
CA ARG A 183 11.11 2.61 -12.59
C ARG A 183 10.42 3.50 -11.56
N ALA A 184 9.81 4.61 -12.00
CA ALA A 184 9.12 5.56 -11.16
C ALA A 184 7.87 6.14 -11.85
N ALA A 185 6.90 6.61 -11.07
CA ALA A 185 5.71 7.29 -11.59
C ALA A 185 6.06 8.54 -12.42
N GLU A 186 7.19 9.19 -12.15
CA GLU A 186 7.67 10.32 -12.96
C GLU A 186 8.03 9.91 -14.40
N SER A 187 8.62 8.72 -14.58
CA SER A 187 8.94 8.19 -15.91
C SER A 187 7.67 7.92 -16.73
N LEU A 188 6.60 7.43 -16.06
CA LEU A 188 5.27 7.28 -16.68
C LEU A 188 4.75 8.64 -17.16
N ARG A 189 4.83 9.68 -16.32
CA ARG A 189 4.39 11.04 -16.68
C ARG A 189 5.21 11.67 -17.80
N ALA A 190 6.49 11.36 -17.91
CA ALA A 190 7.35 11.87 -18.98
C ALA A 190 6.96 11.27 -20.34
N MET A 191 6.77 9.95 -20.40
CA MET A 191 6.33 9.26 -21.62
C MET A 191 4.98 9.79 -22.12
N LEU A 192 4.03 10.04 -21.22
CA LEU A 192 2.70 10.54 -21.56
C LEU A 192 2.65 11.94 -22.18
N ARG A 193 3.73 12.72 -22.09
CA ARG A 193 3.80 14.01 -22.79
C ARG A 193 4.02 13.85 -24.29
N HIS A 194 4.44 12.65 -24.71
CA HIS A 194 4.85 12.35 -26.07
C HIS A 194 4.03 11.22 -26.69
N CYS A 195 2.98 10.74 -26.03
CA CYS A 195 2.10 9.69 -26.52
C CYS A 195 0.63 10.10 -26.33
N GLU A 196 -0.24 9.70 -27.25
CA GLU A 196 -1.66 10.07 -27.20
C GLU A 196 -2.44 9.29 -26.13
N ALA A 197 -2.06 8.05 -25.88
CA ALA A 197 -2.77 7.21 -24.93
C ALA A 197 -1.82 6.26 -24.21
N TYR A 198 -2.31 5.71 -23.09
CA TYR A 198 -1.61 4.66 -22.37
C TYR A 198 -2.58 3.69 -21.74
N THR A 199 -2.06 2.53 -21.39
CA THR A 199 -2.75 1.59 -20.52
C THR A 199 -1.76 0.89 -19.61
N THR A 200 -2.27 0.33 -18.53
CA THR A 200 -1.49 -0.50 -17.62
C THR A 200 -2.18 -1.84 -17.50
N VAL A 201 -1.39 -2.88 -17.64
CA VAL A 201 -1.81 -4.27 -17.55
C VAL A 201 -1.06 -4.93 -16.40
N TYR A 202 -1.78 -5.76 -15.65
CA TYR A 202 -1.19 -6.63 -14.65
C TYR A 202 -1.57 -8.08 -14.92
N TRP A 203 -0.73 -8.99 -14.45
CA TRP A 203 -0.95 -10.43 -14.61
C TRP A 203 -1.67 -10.97 -13.38
N ARG A 204 -2.93 -11.38 -13.56
CA ARG A 204 -3.75 -11.96 -12.51
C ARG A 204 -3.62 -13.47 -12.53
N ALA A 205 -3.35 -14.07 -11.38
CA ALA A 205 -3.37 -15.53 -11.23
C ALA A 205 -4.80 -16.06 -11.37
N VAL A 206 -4.96 -17.18 -12.07
CA VAL A 206 -6.22 -17.87 -12.30
C VAL A 206 -6.06 -19.35 -11.97
N GLY A 207 -7.07 -19.92 -11.30
CA GLY A 207 -7.15 -21.33 -10.95
C GLY A 207 -6.97 -21.61 -9.46
N ASP A 208 -7.70 -22.62 -8.97
CA ASP A 208 -7.73 -22.97 -7.54
C ASP A 208 -6.63 -23.97 -7.13
N LYS A 209 -5.69 -24.28 -8.04
CA LYS A 209 -4.67 -25.31 -7.82
C LYS A 209 -3.32 -24.71 -7.45
N PHE A 210 -2.73 -25.26 -6.39
CA PHE A 210 -1.31 -25.10 -6.03
C PHE A 210 -0.41 -25.36 -7.26
N PRO A 211 0.75 -24.68 -7.37
CA PRO A 211 1.29 -24.14 -8.61
C PRO A 211 1.62 -25.15 -9.74
N PRO A 212 1.66 -24.66 -11.01
CA PRO A 212 1.66 -23.25 -11.40
C PRO A 212 0.28 -22.74 -11.82
N TYR A 213 -0.15 -21.62 -11.22
CA TYR A 213 -1.33 -20.88 -11.64
C TYR A 213 -1.15 -20.38 -13.08
N ASP A 214 -2.19 -20.51 -13.92
CA ASP A 214 -2.22 -19.82 -15.20
C ASP A 214 -2.39 -18.32 -14.92
N GLN A 215 -1.58 -17.48 -15.57
CA GLN A 215 -1.69 -16.03 -15.45
C GLN A 215 -2.38 -15.46 -16.67
N VAL A 216 -3.37 -14.60 -16.43
CA VAL A 216 -4.14 -13.93 -17.49
C VAL A 216 -3.93 -12.42 -17.32
N PRO A 217 -3.59 -11.69 -18.40
CA PRO A 217 -3.41 -10.26 -18.33
C PRO A 217 -4.77 -9.56 -18.20
N ASP A 218 -4.82 -8.52 -17.38
CA ASP A 218 -6.03 -7.73 -17.13
C ASP A 218 -5.66 -6.24 -16.96
N TYR A 219 -6.62 -5.34 -17.22
CA TYR A 219 -6.38 -3.90 -17.11
C TYR A 219 -6.42 -3.43 -15.66
N GLY A 220 -5.41 -2.68 -15.25
CA GLY A 220 -5.32 -2.12 -13.91
C GLY A 220 -3.89 -1.73 -13.54
N VAL A 221 -3.78 -0.82 -12.58
CA VAL A 221 -2.50 -0.39 -12.01
C VAL A 221 -2.33 -1.05 -10.65
N ARG A 222 -1.31 -1.90 -10.51
CA ARG A 222 -0.91 -2.43 -9.21
C ARG A 222 -0.15 -1.37 -8.42
N VAL A 223 -0.66 -1.09 -7.21
CA VAL A 223 -0.04 -0.18 -6.25
C VAL A 223 0.35 -1.01 -5.03
N ASP A 224 1.63 -1.21 -4.84
CA ASP A 224 2.14 -2.02 -3.73
C ASP A 224 2.08 -1.21 -2.42
N PHE A 225 1.83 -1.92 -1.32
CA PHE A 225 1.86 -1.36 0.03
C PHE A 225 2.67 -2.24 0.96
N GLU A 226 3.20 -1.66 2.03
CA GLU A 226 3.98 -2.38 3.02
C GLU A 226 3.11 -2.74 4.21
N ILE A 227 3.24 -3.98 4.71
CA ILE A 227 2.57 -4.42 5.94
C ILE A 227 3.56 -4.27 7.10
N PRO A 228 3.54 -3.16 7.87
CA PRO A 228 4.37 -2.99 9.05
C PRO A 228 3.97 -3.99 10.14
N VAL A 229 4.76 -5.04 10.31
CA VAL A 229 4.52 -6.00 11.40
C VAL A 229 4.99 -5.37 12.72
N THR A 230 4.04 -4.98 13.57
CA THR A 230 4.33 -4.47 14.91
C THR A 230 3.93 -5.50 15.97
N THR A 231 4.76 -5.66 17.00
CA THR A 231 4.48 -6.59 18.12
C THR A 231 3.15 -6.28 18.82
N ARG A 232 2.80 -4.98 18.92
CA ARG A 232 1.54 -4.53 19.51
C ARG A 232 0.32 -4.93 18.67
N CYS A 233 0.39 -4.77 17.34
CA CYS A 233 -0.70 -5.19 16.47
C CYS A 233 -0.88 -6.72 16.47
N LEU A 234 0.23 -7.47 16.44
CA LEU A 234 0.17 -8.94 16.55
C LEU A 234 -0.49 -9.41 17.86
N GLN A 235 -0.19 -8.76 18.99
CA GLN A 235 -0.82 -9.07 20.28
C GLN A 235 -2.30 -8.70 20.29
N CYS A 236 -2.66 -7.55 19.71
CA CYS A 236 -4.05 -7.10 19.58
C CYS A 236 -4.93 -8.09 18.78
N GLN A 237 -4.36 -8.69 17.73
CA GLN A 237 -5.03 -9.66 16.86
C GLN A 237 -4.88 -11.12 17.33
N ASP A 238 -4.21 -11.38 18.46
CA ASP A 238 -3.92 -12.73 18.94
C ASP A 238 -5.15 -13.40 19.54
N ARG A 239 -5.89 -14.12 18.69
CA ARG A 239 -7.06 -14.90 19.08
C ARG A 239 -6.78 -15.93 20.17
N ARG A 240 -5.55 -16.42 20.33
CA ARG A 240 -5.21 -17.40 21.38
C ARG A 240 -5.27 -16.82 22.78
N ARG A 241 -5.17 -15.49 22.90
CA ARG A 241 -5.29 -14.76 24.17
C ARG A 241 -6.74 -14.31 24.45
N GLY A 242 -7.69 -14.74 23.63
CA GLY A 242 -9.06 -14.24 23.66
C GLY A 242 -9.22 -12.85 23.04
N ALA A 243 -8.19 -12.32 22.38
CA ALA A 243 -8.22 -11.01 21.75
C ALA A 243 -8.68 -11.11 20.29
N ASN A 244 -9.78 -10.43 19.96
CA ASN A 244 -10.24 -10.21 18.59
C ASN A 244 -10.22 -8.70 18.29
N GLY A 245 -9.07 -8.06 18.56
CA GLY A 245 -8.92 -6.62 18.40
C GLY A 245 -8.55 -6.23 16.98
N THR A 246 -8.97 -5.04 16.57
CA THR A 246 -8.51 -4.38 15.34
C THR A 246 -7.41 -3.39 15.66
N CYS A 247 -6.32 -3.45 14.90
CA CYS A 247 -5.22 -2.50 15.04
C CYS A 247 -5.60 -1.15 14.45
N GLY A 248 -5.38 -0.10 15.22
CA GLY A 248 -5.64 1.28 14.84
C GLY A 248 -4.63 2.24 15.46
N PHE A 249 -4.97 3.51 15.42
CA PHE A 249 -4.21 4.60 15.99
C PHE A 249 -5.12 5.69 16.53
N ASP A 250 -4.61 6.51 17.44
CA ASP A 250 -5.32 7.69 17.92
C ASP A 250 -5.24 8.83 16.87
N PRO A 251 -6.37 9.37 16.36
CA PRO A 251 -6.33 10.41 15.33
C PRO A 251 -5.62 11.71 15.72
N ALA A 252 -5.52 12.02 17.02
CA ALA A 252 -4.87 13.20 17.57
C ALA A 252 -3.37 12.98 17.82
N THR A 253 -2.98 11.87 18.49
CA THR A 253 -1.57 11.64 18.84
C THR A 253 -0.81 10.78 17.83
N ARG A 254 -1.53 10.05 16.96
CA ARG A 254 -1.01 9.01 16.04
C ARG A 254 -0.42 7.78 16.76
N ASP A 255 -0.63 7.65 18.06
CA ASP A 255 -0.16 6.50 18.81
C ASP A 255 -0.98 5.25 18.49
N PHE A 256 -0.35 4.09 18.60
CA PHE A 256 -1.03 2.81 18.41
C PHE A 256 -2.17 2.60 19.41
N VAL A 257 -3.32 2.15 18.89
CA VAL A 257 -4.49 1.74 19.68
C VAL A 257 -4.98 0.38 19.21
N CYS A 258 -5.24 -0.52 20.16
CA CYS A 258 -5.95 -1.77 19.94
C CYS A 258 -7.43 -1.54 20.22
N ILE A 259 -8.26 -1.70 19.19
CA ILE A 259 -9.71 -1.46 19.22
C ILE A 259 -10.40 -2.79 19.48
N CYS A 260 -10.95 -2.96 20.67
CA CYS A 260 -11.56 -4.21 21.12
C CYS A 260 -13.07 -4.22 20.92
N ASP A 261 -13.62 -5.42 20.78
CA ASP A 261 -15.06 -5.66 20.83
C ASP A 261 -15.68 -5.01 22.09
N GLY A 262 -16.81 -4.31 21.93
CA GLY A 262 -17.44 -3.52 23.00
C GLY A 262 -16.92 -2.08 23.14
N GLY A 263 -16.10 -1.59 22.19
CA GLY A 263 -15.66 -0.20 22.14
C GLY A 263 -14.57 0.17 23.14
N ARG A 264 -13.89 -0.83 23.72
CA ARG A 264 -12.78 -0.64 24.65
C ARG A 264 -11.48 -0.43 23.86
N ASN A 265 -10.87 0.75 24.01
CA ASN A 265 -9.55 1.03 23.47
C ASN A 265 -8.47 0.61 24.47
N SER A 266 -7.43 -0.07 23.98
CA SER A 266 -6.27 -0.54 24.75
C SER A 266 -4.97 -0.17 24.05
N THR A 267 -3.87 0.00 24.78
CA THR A 267 -2.55 0.28 24.18
C THR A 267 -1.76 -0.99 23.88
N THR A 268 -2.26 -2.15 24.28
CA THR A 268 -1.54 -3.44 24.23
C THR A 268 -2.38 -4.54 23.59
N ASP A 269 -3.42 -5.03 24.29
CA ASP A 269 -4.30 -6.09 23.79
C ASP A 269 -5.75 -5.98 24.32
N CYS A 270 -6.60 -6.86 23.79
CA CYS A 270 -8.00 -7.02 24.19
C CYS A 270 -8.20 -8.14 25.21
N ALA A 271 -7.19 -8.45 26.03
CA ALA A 271 -7.36 -9.49 27.05
C ALA A 271 -8.51 -9.09 27.99
N ASP A 272 -9.50 -9.98 28.10
CA ASP A 272 -10.55 -9.88 29.10
C ASP A 272 -9.89 -9.88 30.47
N GLY A 273 -10.09 -8.79 31.21
CA GLY A 273 -9.71 -8.71 32.60
C GLY A 273 -10.56 -9.65 33.44
N ARG A 274 -10.34 -10.97 33.36
CA ARG A 274 -10.35 -11.78 34.59
C ARG A 274 -9.09 -11.41 35.36
N VAL A 275 -9.14 -10.20 35.91
CA VAL A 275 -8.33 -9.80 37.05
C VAL A 275 -8.76 -10.72 38.19
N THR A 276 -8.12 -11.88 38.34
CA THR A 276 -7.98 -12.46 39.66
C THR A 276 -7.17 -11.44 40.44
N GLY A 277 -7.88 -10.63 41.24
CA GLY A 277 -7.28 -9.59 42.06
C GLY A 277 -6.11 -10.14 42.85
N HIS A 278 -4.90 -9.78 42.44
CA HIS A 278 -3.77 -9.66 43.34
C HIS A 278 -3.43 -8.19 43.28
N GLY A 279 -3.97 -7.45 44.25
CA GLY A 279 -3.53 -6.09 44.51
C GLY A 279 -2.01 -6.14 44.65
N ALA A 280 -1.31 -5.50 43.72
CA ALA A 280 0.10 -5.23 43.87
C ALA A 280 0.24 -4.15 44.95
N SER A 281 0.17 -4.56 46.21
CA SER A 281 0.84 -3.81 47.27
C SER A 281 2.33 -3.89 46.95
N ALA A 282 2.92 -2.75 46.60
CA ALA A 282 4.35 -2.57 46.48
C ALA A 282 5.02 -2.86 47.83
N GLY A 283 5.34 -4.14 48.05
CA GLY A 283 6.23 -4.57 49.12
C GLY A 283 7.66 -4.38 48.64
N VAL A 284 8.33 -3.36 49.17
CA VAL A 284 9.78 -3.20 49.04
C VAL A 284 10.43 -4.41 49.74
N VAL A 285 10.85 -5.40 48.97
CA VAL A 285 11.71 -6.48 49.48
C VAL A 285 13.14 -5.95 49.48
N ALA A 286 13.57 -5.47 50.64
CA ALA A 286 14.98 -5.25 50.93
C ALA A 286 15.68 -6.62 50.92
N ALA A 287 16.47 -6.88 49.88
CA ALA A 287 17.32 -8.06 49.82
C ALA A 287 18.54 -7.84 50.73
N THR A 288 18.54 -8.48 51.89
CA THR A 288 19.76 -8.71 52.67
C THR A 288 20.56 -9.84 52.03
N VAL A 289 21.73 -9.48 51.51
CA VAL A 289 22.75 -10.44 51.07
C VAL A 289 23.34 -11.14 52.29
N VAL A 290 23.16 -12.46 52.37
CA VAL A 290 23.97 -13.32 53.23
C VAL A 290 24.77 -14.25 52.33
N PHE A 291 26.08 -14.00 52.28
CA PHE A 291 27.07 -14.88 51.67
C PHE A 291 27.11 -16.21 52.43
N SER A 292 27.12 -17.33 51.71
CA SER A 292 27.61 -18.59 52.22
C SER A 292 28.56 -19.19 51.20
N ILE A 293 29.83 -19.22 51.62
CA ILE A 293 30.99 -19.76 50.94
C ILE A 293 30.92 -21.27 51.04
N SER A 294 30.77 -21.98 49.91
CA SER A 294 31.43 -23.27 49.64
C SER A 294 30.74 -24.03 48.50
N ALA A 295 31.38 -24.10 47.33
CA ALA A 295 31.60 -25.31 46.53
C ALA A 295 32.05 -24.89 45.12
N ALA A 296 33.36 -24.72 44.98
CA ALA A 296 34.02 -24.81 43.69
C ALA A 296 33.86 -26.23 43.14
N ILE A 297 33.54 -26.36 41.84
CA ILE A 297 33.98 -27.37 40.86
C ILE A 297 33.03 -27.26 39.66
N GLY A 298 33.56 -26.98 38.47
CA GLY A 298 32.82 -27.16 37.20
C GLY A 298 32.84 -26.01 36.18
N ILE A 299 33.60 -24.94 36.40
CA ILE A 299 33.83 -23.90 35.39
C ILE A 299 35.07 -24.28 34.58
N GLY A 300 34.92 -25.16 33.60
CA GLY A 300 36.02 -25.55 32.70
C GLY A 300 35.56 -26.06 31.34
N GLY A 301 34.48 -26.85 31.29
CA GLY A 301 33.99 -27.43 30.04
C GLY A 301 33.15 -26.49 29.16
N LEU A 302 32.38 -25.58 29.77
CA LEU A 302 31.37 -24.80 29.03
C LEU A 302 31.97 -23.64 28.20
N VAL A 303 33.14 -23.13 28.60
CA VAL A 303 33.78 -21.97 27.94
C VAL A 303 34.55 -22.38 26.67
N MET A 304 35.06 -23.61 26.59
CA MET A 304 35.72 -24.10 25.36
C MET A 304 34.74 -24.48 24.25
N TYR A 305 33.48 -24.80 24.58
CA TYR A 305 32.47 -25.14 23.58
C TYR A 305 31.95 -23.88 22.83
N ILE A 306 31.80 -22.75 23.53
CA ILE A 306 31.29 -21.50 22.92
C ILE A 306 32.32 -20.85 21.99
N ARG A 307 33.63 -21.04 22.24
CA ARG A 307 34.68 -20.49 21.36
C ARG A 307 34.80 -21.20 20.00
N LYS A 308 34.29 -22.42 19.85
CA LYS A 308 34.39 -23.19 18.59
C LYS A 308 33.29 -22.89 17.56
N LEU A 309 32.25 -22.13 17.93
CA LEU A 309 31.11 -21.81 17.05
C LEU A 309 31.17 -20.41 16.41
N ARG A 310 32.20 -19.59 16.69
CA ARG A 310 32.33 -18.22 16.14
C ARG A 310 33.49 -18.05 15.15
N SER A 311 33.75 -19.04 14.31
CA SER A 311 34.64 -18.87 13.16
C SER A 311 33.94 -19.22 11.85
N SER A 312 33.09 -18.30 11.40
CA SER A 312 32.73 -18.18 9.98
C SER A 312 32.85 -16.71 9.61
N LYS A 313 33.88 -16.42 8.81
CA LYS A 313 34.23 -15.11 8.28
C LYS A 313 33.09 -14.59 7.41
N VAL A 314 32.57 -13.40 7.72
CA VAL A 314 31.77 -12.60 6.80
C VAL A 314 32.74 -11.85 5.90
N VAL A 315 32.74 -12.18 4.61
CA VAL A 315 33.48 -11.48 3.56
C VAL A 315 32.68 -10.22 3.20
N THR A 316 33.20 -9.05 3.57
CA THR A 316 32.68 -7.76 3.11
C THR A 316 33.36 -7.40 1.79
N CYS A 317 32.68 -7.63 0.67
CA CYS A 317 33.05 -7.01 -0.60
C CYS A 317 32.54 -5.57 -0.60
N GLY A 318 33.47 -4.62 -0.59
CA GLY A 318 33.17 -3.20 -0.75
C GLY A 318 32.65 -2.92 -2.16
N VAL A 319 31.57 -2.15 -2.25
CA VAL A 319 31.10 -1.55 -3.49
C VAL A 319 31.44 -0.07 -3.42
N GLN A 320 32.49 0.29 -4.15
CA GLN A 320 32.77 1.66 -4.57
C GLN A 320 32.05 1.84 -5.91
N SER A 321 31.09 2.75 -6.01
CA SER A 321 30.67 3.27 -7.32
C SER A 321 30.39 4.76 -7.21
N ASN A 322 31.25 5.49 -7.91
CA ASN A 322 31.12 6.88 -8.28
C ASN A 322 30.17 6.99 -9.50
N GLU A 323 29.67 8.21 -9.69
CA GLU A 323 29.23 8.85 -10.93
C GLU A 323 27.81 8.60 -11.46
N ASN A 324 26.95 9.54 -11.03
CA ASN A 324 25.91 10.22 -11.80
C ASN A 324 26.10 10.15 -13.33
N ARG A 325 25.17 9.47 -13.99
CA ARG A 325 24.56 9.97 -15.23
C ARG A 325 23.10 9.55 -15.25
N PHE A 326 22.22 10.53 -15.20
CA PHE A 326 20.81 10.38 -15.54
C PHE A 326 20.70 10.09 -17.05
N PHE A 327 19.80 9.20 -17.45
CA PHE A 327 18.85 9.22 -18.58
C PHE A 327 18.36 7.80 -18.86
#